data_AF-A0A4Q2CZB7-F1
#
_entry.id   AF-A0A4Q2CZB7-F1
#
_cell.length_a   1.000
_cell.length_b   1.000
_cell.length_c   1.000
_cell.angle_alpha   90.00
_cell.angle_beta   90.00
_cell.angle_gamma   90.00
#
_symmetry.space_group_name_H-M   'P 1'
#
loop_
_entity.id
_entity.type
_entity.pdbx_description
1 polymer ?
#
loop_
_entity_poly.entity_id
_entity_poly.type
_entity_poly.pdbx_seq_one_letter_code
_entity_poly.pdbx_strand_id
1 'polypeptide(L)'
;MSTTSEPTTEEIREWVMHFTSSATVLGYIQMASYATYLSYYFETIDDEVSSIWPEPWRLGKILFLMTRYSVIGRIFFEFFNGPFPSELPISLKSCEVLNIIGNVFGIIQVYSAVASVLLCLYALLGAKKKWLWVIFVPYFCSLTVNIVGITFHFTSGGGTSIMA
;
A
#
# COMPACT_ATOMS: atom_id res chain seq x y z
N MET A 1 -34.79 -22.28 14.40
CA MET A 1 -34.77 -21.40 13.22
C MET A 1 -34.82 -19.98 13.75
N SER A 2 -33.66 -19.36 14.04
CA SER A 2 -33.62 -18.01 14.63
C SER A 2 -33.95 -16.98 13.57
N THR A 3 -35.09 -16.33 13.70
CA THR A 3 -35.45 -15.12 12.96
C THR A 3 -34.54 -13.98 13.43
N THR A 4 -33.59 -13.57 12.61
CA THR A 4 -32.85 -12.31 12.82
C THR A 4 -33.84 -11.16 12.67
N SER A 5 -34.18 -10.51 13.77
CA SER A 5 -34.94 -9.26 13.79
C SER A 5 -34.14 -8.17 13.05
N GLU A 6 -34.83 -7.33 12.28
CA GLU A 6 -34.19 -6.18 11.64
C GLU A 6 -33.57 -5.24 12.69
N PRO A 7 -32.36 -4.73 12.45
CA PRO A 7 -31.66 -3.86 13.41
C PRO A 7 -32.40 -2.53 13.57
N THR A 8 -32.49 -2.06 14.80
CA THR A 8 -33.14 -0.78 15.13
C THR A 8 -32.28 0.40 14.68
N THR A 9 -32.91 1.56 14.42
CA THR A 9 -32.21 2.78 14.01
C THR A 9 -31.16 3.23 15.02
N GLU A 10 -31.38 2.99 16.32
CA GLU A 10 -30.42 3.33 17.37
C GLU A 10 -29.19 2.41 17.34
N GLU A 11 -29.36 1.10 17.13
CA GLU A 11 -28.24 0.18 16.95
C GLU A 11 -27.40 0.58 15.73
N ILE A 12 -28.04 0.94 14.60
CA ILE A 12 -27.35 1.41 13.41
C ILE A 12 -26.53 2.68 13.72
N ARG A 13 -27.09 3.61 14.50
CA ARG A 13 -26.42 4.85 14.86
C ARG A 13 -25.19 4.61 15.75
N GLU A 14 -25.31 3.73 16.74
CA GLU A 14 -24.18 3.34 17.60
C GLU A 14 -23.04 2.70 16.78
N TRP A 15 -23.38 1.79 15.88
CA TRP A 15 -22.42 1.18 14.96
C TRP A 15 -21.71 2.21 14.09
N VAL A 16 -22.45 3.15 13.52
CA VAL A 16 -21.89 4.24 12.70
C VAL A 16 -20.95 5.10 13.53
N MET A 17 -21.35 5.54 14.72
CA MET A 17 -20.51 6.38 15.58
C MET A 17 -19.23 5.66 16.01
N HIS A 18 -19.32 4.39 16.38
CA HIS A 18 -18.15 3.58 16.73
C HIS A 18 -17.19 3.39 15.54
N PHE A 19 -17.75 3.12 14.35
CA PHE A 19 -16.98 2.97 13.13
C PHE A 19 -16.29 4.28 12.72
N THR A 20 -17.00 5.39 12.72
CA THR A 20 -16.45 6.72 12.38
C THR A 20 -15.35 7.14 13.34
N SER A 21 -15.52 6.90 14.65
CA SER A 21 -14.48 7.16 15.65
C SER A 21 -13.21 6.36 15.38
N SER A 22 -13.36 5.05 15.14
CA SER A 22 -12.24 4.16 14.82
C SER A 22 -11.51 4.58 13.55
N ALA A 23 -12.25 4.91 12.48
CA ALA A 23 -11.69 5.37 11.22
C ALA A 23 -10.91 6.69 11.38
N THR A 24 -11.41 7.60 12.21
CA THR A 24 -10.76 8.87 12.50
C THR A 24 -9.44 8.67 13.25
N VAL A 25 -9.42 7.81 14.26
CA VAL A 25 -8.20 7.49 15.02
C VAL A 25 -7.14 6.88 14.11
N LEU A 26 -7.53 5.94 13.24
CA LEU A 26 -6.61 5.35 12.26
C LEU A 26 -6.04 6.40 11.30
N GLY A 27 -6.88 7.33 10.83
CA GLY A 27 -6.44 8.45 9.99
C GLY A 27 -5.38 9.33 10.67
N TYR A 28 -5.55 9.65 11.94
CA TYR A 28 -4.55 10.43 12.70
C TYR A 28 -3.25 9.66 12.91
N ILE A 29 -3.31 8.37 13.26
CA ILE A 29 -2.12 7.52 13.41
C ILE A 29 -1.35 7.44 12.09
N GLN A 30 -2.07 7.29 10.99
CA GLN A 30 -1.50 7.21 9.66
C GLN A 30 -0.82 8.52 9.25
N MET A 31 -1.45 9.67 9.49
CA MET A 31 -0.85 10.98 9.22
C MET A 31 0.38 11.25 10.09
N ALA A 32 0.33 10.89 11.37
CA ALA A 32 1.49 10.99 12.25
C ALA A 32 2.65 10.10 11.76
N SER A 33 2.33 8.89 11.27
CA SER A 33 3.31 7.98 10.66
C SER A 33 3.92 8.57 9.39
N TYR A 34 3.13 9.23 8.55
CA TYR A 34 3.60 9.90 7.34
C TYR A 34 4.47 11.11 7.62
N ALA A 35 4.07 11.95 8.57
CA ALA A 35 4.89 13.08 9.01
C ALA A 35 6.23 12.61 9.57
N THR A 36 6.22 11.57 10.42
CA THR A 36 7.45 10.97 10.98
C THR A 36 8.34 10.41 9.87
N TYR A 37 7.74 9.69 8.91
CA TYR A 37 8.47 9.14 7.77
C TYR A 37 9.11 10.23 6.90
N LEU A 38 8.39 11.31 6.61
CA LEU A 38 8.92 12.44 5.83
C LEU A 38 10.03 13.17 6.59
N SER A 39 9.88 13.38 7.91
CA SER A 39 10.94 13.96 8.74
C SER A 39 12.22 13.13 8.65
N TYR A 40 12.10 11.81 8.85
CA TYR A 40 13.22 10.89 8.72
C TYR A 40 13.81 10.86 7.29
N TYR A 41 12.95 10.99 6.28
CA TYR A 41 13.39 11.06 4.89
C TYR A 41 14.30 12.28 4.65
N PHE A 42 13.87 13.46 5.10
CA PHE A 42 14.64 14.70 4.92
C PHE A 42 15.96 14.67 5.69
N GLU A 43 15.99 14.06 6.88
CA GLU A 43 17.22 13.92 7.66
C GLU A 43 18.24 12.99 6.98
N THR A 44 17.79 12.02 6.18
CA THR A 44 18.65 10.98 5.60
C THR A 44 18.85 11.09 4.09
N ILE A 45 18.31 12.13 3.45
CA ILE A 45 18.43 12.31 1.99
C ILE A 45 19.86 12.65 1.58
N ASP A 46 20.55 13.50 2.35
CA ASP A 46 21.91 13.93 2.03
C ASP A 46 22.87 12.72 2.06
N ASP A 47 22.76 11.88 3.09
CA ASP A 47 23.52 10.64 3.23
C ASP A 47 23.20 9.63 2.11
N GLU A 48 21.93 9.55 1.70
CA GLU A 48 21.52 8.71 0.57
C GLU A 48 22.14 9.19 -0.74
N VAL A 49 22.11 10.50 -1.00
CA VAL A 49 22.63 11.08 -2.24
C VAL A 49 24.15 10.94 -2.28
N SER A 50 24.86 11.13 -1.17
CA SER A 50 26.31 10.96 -1.14
C SER A 50 26.76 9.50 -1.26
N SER A 51 25.98 8.56 -0.71
CA SER A 51 26.42 7.17 -0.55
C SER A 51 25.82 6.22 -1.60
N ILE A 52 24.51 6.31 -1.84
CA ILE A 52 23.75 5.33 -2.64
C ILE A 52 23.70 5.74 -4.12
N TRP A 53 23.61 7.03 -4.42
CA TRP A 53 23.50 7.52 -5.80
C TRP A 53 24.74 7.25 -6.67
N PRO A 54 26.00 7.41 -6.20
CA PRO A 54 27.17 7.11 -7.01
C PRO A 54 27.39 5.61 -7.25
N GLU A 55 26.77 4.73 -6.46
CA GLU A 55 26.93 3.28 -6.65
C GLU A 55 26.30 2.79 -7.96
N PRO A 56 26.89 1.78 -8.62
CA PRO A 56 26.33 1.18 -9.82
C PRO A 56 24.95 0.55 -9.54
N TRP A 57 24.10 0.50 -10.56
CA TRP A 57 22.77 -0.11 -10.49
C TRP A 57 22.84 -1.60 -10.18
N ARG A 58 22.70 -1.95 -8.90
CA ARG A 58 22.58 -3.32 -8.39
C ARG A 58 21.15 -3.59 -7.92
N LEU A 59 20.78 -4.87 -7.81
CA LEU A 59 19.45 -5.28 -7.34
C LEU A 59 19.09 -4.67 -5.98
N GLY A 60 20.05 -4.58 -5.05
CA GLY A 60 19.86 -3.96 -3.75
C GLY A 60 19.47 -2.48 -3.85
N LYS A 61 20.13 -1.71 -4.73
CA LYS A 61 19.80 -0.30 -4.97
C LYS A 61 18.39 -0.14 -5.55
N ILE A 62 18.02 -0.98 -6.52
CA ILE A 62 16.68 -0.95 -7.10
C ILE A 62 15.62 -1.23 -6.04
N LEU A 63 15.79 -2.27 -5.23
CA LEU A 63 14.84 -2.62 -4.17
C LEU A 63 14.76 -1.55 -3.09
N PHE A 64 15.90 -0.97 -2.71
CA PHE A 64 15.96 0.13 -1.76
C PHE A 64 15.19 1.35 -2.26
N LEU A 65 15.49 1.82 -3.48
CA LEU A 65 14.82 2.97 -4.08
C LEU A 65 13.33 2.69 -4.28
N MET A 66 12.95 1.50 -4.76
CA MET A 66 11.55 1.11 -4.92
C MET A 66 10.81 1.14 -3.58
N THR A 67 11.41 0.63 -2.50
CA THR A 67 10.80 0.66 -1.17
C THR A 67 10.61 2.10 -0.68
N ARG A 68 11.63 2.95 -0.85
CA ARG A 68 11.63 4.32 -0.31
C ARG A 68 10.69 5.26 -1.08
N TYR A 69 10.83 5.32 -2.40
CA TYR A 69 10.07 6.26 -3.22
C TYR A 69 8.61 5.82 -3.43
N SER A 70 8.30 4.53 -3.29
CA SER A 70 6.90 4.07 -3.32
C SER A 70 6.10 4.56 -2.12
N VAL A 71 6.70 4.67 -0.94
CA VAL A 71 6.06 5.24 0.26
C VAL A 71 5.73 6.71 0.01
N ILE A 72 6.67 7.48 -0.53
CA ILE A 72 6.47 8.91 -0.83
C ILE A 72 5.34 9.08 -1.86
N GLY A 73 5.34 8.28 -2.91
CA GLY A 73 4.25 8.25 -3.89
C GLY A 73 2.91 7.93 -3.22
N ARG A 74 2.86 6.90 -2.38
CA ARG A 74 1.66 6.52 -1.63
C ARG A 74 1.14 7.66 -0.74
N ILE A 75 2.02 8.32 0.02
CA ILE A 75 1.66 9.47 0.86
C ILE A 75 1.03 10.57 0.01
N PHE A 76 1.61 10.88 -1.15
CA PHE A 76 1.07 11.87 -2.07
C PHE A 76 -0.34 11.50 -2.52
N PHE A 77 -0.58 10.28 -3.01
CA PHE A 77 -1.89 9.87 -3.50
C PHE A 77 -2.96 9.76 -2.40
N GLU A 78 -2.59 9.25 -1.23
CA GLU A 78 -3.52 9.16 -0.10
C GLU A 78 -3.83 10.51 0.53
N PHE A 79 -2.95 11.50 0.42
CA PHE A 79 -3.27 12.86 0.86
C PHE A 79 -4.42 13.46 0.04
N PHE A 80 -4.48 13.19 -1.26
CA PHE A 80 -5.60 13.66 -2.12
C PHE A 80 -6.88 12.85 -1.96
N ASN A 81 -6.77 11.57 -1.59
CA ASN A 81 -7.92 10.65 -1.51
C ASN A 81 -8.35 10.32 -0.07
N GLY A 82 -7.70 10.93 0.91
CA GLY A 82 -7.81 10.55 2.31
C GLY A 82 -9.14 10.97 2.96
N PRO A 83 -9.38 10.53 4.20
CA PRO A 83 -10.61 10.80 4.95
C PRO A 83 -10.77 12.28 5.36
N PHE A 84 -9.83 13.15 5.00
CA PHE A 84 -9.93 14.56 5.30
C PHE A 84 -10.93 15.20 4.34
N PRO A 85 -11.85 16.05 4.86
CA PRO A 85 -12.78 16.80 4.03
C PRO A 85 -11.98 17.82 3.23
N SER A 86 -11.42 17.40 2.11
CA SER A 86 -10.99 18.31 1.08
C SER A 86 -12.27 18.76 0.37
N GLU A 87 -12.54 20.06 0.36
CA GLU A 87 -13.63 20.64 -0.45
C GLU A 87 -13.33 20.55 -1.96
N LEU A 88 -12.38 19.71 -2.36
CA LEU A 88 -12.02 19.50 -3.74
C LEU A 88 -13.14 18.68 -4.39
N PRO A 89 -13.80 19.20 -5.44
CA PRO A 89 -14.80 18.45 -6.18
C PRO A 89 -14.09 17.38 -7.03
N ILE A 90 -13.65 16.30 -6.39
CA ILE A 90 -13.01 15.17 -7.05
C ILE A 90 -14.12 14.32 -7.67
N SER A 91 -14.03 14.08 -8.99
CA SER A 91 -14.94 13.17 -9.69
C SER A 91 -14.82 11.75 -9.13
N LEU A 92 -15.94 11.02 -9.07
CA LEU A 92 -15.99 9.62 -8.63
C LEU A 92 -14.94 8.75 -9.36
N LYS A 93 -14.78 8.97 -10.67
CA LYS A 93 -13.80 8.27 -11.51
C LYS A 93 -12.36 8.60 -11.13
N SER A 94 -12.10 9.84 -10.72
CA SER A 94 -10.78 10.26 -10.24
C SER A 94 -10.44 9.63 -8.89
N CYS A 95 -11.40 9.55 -7.97
CA CYS A 95 -11.25 8.85 -6.69
C CYS A 95 -10.90 7.37 -6.89
N GLU A 96 -11.61 6.68 -7.79
CA GLU A 96 -11.33 5.28 -8.13
C GLU A 96 -9.91 5.09 -8.66
N VAL A 97 -9.49 5.93 -9.61
CA VAL A 97 -8.13 5.87 -10.19
C VAL A 97 -7.06 6.15 -9.13
N LEU A 98 -7.25 7.16 -8.27
CA LEU A 98 -6.31 7.49 -7.18
C LEU A 98 -6.19 6.34 -6.19
N ASN A 99 -7.31 5.70 -5.83
CA ASN A 99 -7.32 4.52 -4.98
C ASN A 99 -6.54 3.35 -5.61
N ILE A 100 -6.73 3.10 -6.91
CA ILE A 100 -6.00 2.05 -7.63
C ILE A 100 -4.49 2.35 -7.60
N ILE A 101 -4.10 3.57 -7.94
CA ILE A 101 -2.69 3.98 -7.94
C ILE A 101 -2.09 3.81 -6.54
N GLY A 102 -2.78 4.27 -5.49
CA GLY A 102 -2.37 4.09 -4.09
C GLY A 102 -2.15 2.62 -3.73
N ASN A 103 -3.05 1.72 -4.15
CA ASN A 103 -2.92 0.28 -3.94
C ASN A 103 -1.71 -0.32 -4.68
N VAL A 104 -1.44 0.11 -5.91
CA VAL A 104 -0.26 -0.33 -6.68
C VAL A 104 1.02 0.08 -5.97
N PHE A 105 1.12 1.34 -5.50
CA PHE A 105 2.26 1.79 -4.70
C PHE A 105 2.40 1.00 -3.40
N GLY A 106 1.28 0.69 -2.74
CA GLY A 106 1.27 -0.17 -1.55
C GLY A 106 1.82 -1.57 -1.80
N ILE A 107 1.45 -2.21 -2.92
CA ILE A 107 2.03 -3.50 -3.32
C ILE A 107 3.53 -3.35 -3.57
N ILE A 108 3.94 -2.38 -4.39
CA ILE A 108 5.36 -2.17 -4.69
C ILE A 108 6.17 -2.01 -3.41
N GLN A 109 5.68 -1.20 -2.47
CA GLN A 109 6.30 -0.97 -1.17
C GLN A 109 6.44 -2.27 -0.36
N VAL A 110 5.35 -3.01 -0.16
CA VAL A 110 5.36 -4.23 0.67
C VAL A 110 6.27 -5.29 0.05
N TYR A 111 6.15 -5.54 -1.25
CA TYR A 111 6.90 -6.59 -1.92
C TYR A 111 8.39 -6.27 -2.06
N SER A 112 8.75 -5.00 -2.29
CA SER A 112 10.17 -4.58 -2.30
C SER A 112 10.84 -4.71 -0.93
N ALA A 113 10.13 -4.36 0.15
CA ALA A 113 10.60 -4.57 1.52
C ALA A 113 10.77 -6.07 1.84
N VAL A 114 9.76 -6.89 1.51
CA VAL A 114 9.82 -8.35 1.70
C VAL A 114 10.96 -8.95 0.89
N ALA A 115 11.11 -8.58 -0.39
CA ALA A 115 12.20 -9.06 -1.23
C ALA A 115 13.58 -8.74 -0.65
N SER A 116 13.75 -7.55 -0.06
CA SER A 116 15.00 -7.15 0.58
C SER A 116 15.32 -8.05 1.78
N VAL A 117 14.34 -8.31 2.66
CA VAL A 117 14.51 -9.23 3.80
C VAL A 117 14.77 -10.66 3.33
N LEU A 118 14.06 -11.13 2.30
CA LEU A 118 14.25 -12.47 1.74
C LEU A 118 15.63 -12.64 1.09
N LEU A 119 16.16 -11.60 0.45
CA LEU A 119 17.53 -11.60 -0.05
C LEU A 119 18.56 -11.68 1.08
N CYS A 120 18.38 -10.90 2.16
CA CYS A 120 19.23 -10.98 3.35
C CYS A 120 19.19 -12.38 3.97
N LEU A 121 17.99 -12.96 4.12
CA LEU A 121 17.81 -14.31 4.64
C LEU A 121 18.47 -15.36 3.75
N TYR A 122 18.33 -15.24 2.43
CA TYR A 122 18.98 -16.13 1.46
C TYR A 122 20.51 -16.07 1.55
N ALA A 123 21.07 -14.87 1.72
CA ALA A 123 22.50 -14.69 1.93
C ALA A 123 22.97 -15.37 3.24
N LEU A 124 22.23 -15.20 4.34
CA LEU A 124 22.51 -15.83 5.63
C LEU A 124 22.44 -17.37 5.59
N LEU A 125 21.57 -17.93 4.75
CA LEU A 125 21.46 -19.38 4.52
C LEU A 125 22.57 -19.95 3.62
N GLY A 126 23.60 -19.16 3.32
CA GLY A 126 24.77 -19.55 2.54
C GLY A 126 24.51 -19.62 1.03
N ALA A 127 23.53 -18.87 0.53
CA ALA A 127 23.23 -18.70 -0.90
C ALA A 127 23.10 -20.02 -1.70
N LYS A 128 22.67 -21.12 -1.06
CA LYS A 128 22.52 -22.42 -1.75
C LYS A 128 21.28 -22.41 -2.64
N LYS A 129 21.39 -22.91 -3.88
CA LYS A 129 20.27 -22.95 -4.86
C LYS A 129 18.96 -23.52 -4.31
N LYS A 130 19.02 -24.49 -3.38
CA LYS A 130 17.85 -25.06 -2.71
C LYS A 130 17.03 -24.00 -1.96
N TRP A 131 17.70 -23.12 -1.21
CA TRP A 131 17.03 -22.08 -0.43
C TRP A 131 16.45 -20.96 -1.29
N LEU A 132 17.04 -20.71 -2.46
CA LEU A 132 16.50 -19.75 -3.43
C LEU A 132 15.07 -20.13 -3.83
N TRP A 133 14.86 -21.38 -4.26
CA TRP A 133 13.52 -21.83 -4.65
C TRP A 133 12.53 -21.84 -3.48
N VAL A 134 12.95 -22.31 -2.31
CA VAL A 134 12.08 -22.36 -1.12
C VAL A 134 11.58 -20.97 -0.72
N ILE A 135 12.40 -19.93 -0.87
CA ILE A 135 12.06 -18.57 -0.47
C ILE A 135 11.31 -17.81 -1.58
N PHE A 136 11.79 -17.87 -2.82
CA PHE A 136 11.26 -17.02 -3.88
C PHE A 136 9.97 -17.57 -4.51
N VAL A 137 9.74 -18.89 -4.51
CA VAL A 137 8.48 -19.47 -5.02
C VAL A 137 7.24 -18.95 -4.27
N PRO A 138 7.15 -19.02 -2.93
CA PRO A 138 5.99 -18.50 -2.21
C PRO A 138 5.86 -16.97 -2.36
N TYR A 139 6.99 -16.25 -2.43
CA TYR A 139 7.00 -14.82 -2.67
C TYR A 139 6.34 -14.46 -4.02
N PHE A 140 6.75 -15.10 -5.11
CA PHE A 140 6.16 -14.85 -6.43
C PHE A 140 4.70 -15.32 -6.50
N CYS A 141 4.35 -16.42 -5.86
CA CYS A 141 2.96 -16.88 -5.77
C CYS A 141 2.05 -15.87 -5.05
N SER A 142 2.52 -15.31 -3.93
CA SER A 142 1.78 -14.26 -3.22
C SER A 142 1.63 -13.00 -4.08
N LEU A 143 2.69 -12.60 -4.78
CA LEU A 143 2.68 -11.43 -5.65
C LEU A 143 1.67 -11.57 -6.79
N THR A 144 1.63 -12.72 -7.46
CA THR A 144 0.70 -12.96 -8.57
C THR A 144 -0.75 -12.93 -8.09
N VAL A 145 -1.06 -13.47 -6.91
CA VAL A 145 -2.42 -13.41 -6.33
C VAL A 145 -2.87 -11.97 -6.12
N ASN A 146 -2.01 -11.10 -5.57
CA ASN A 146 -2.36 -9.70 -5.33
C ASN A 146 -2.55 -8.91 -6.64
N ILE A 147 -1.69 -9.15 -7.64
CA ILE A 147 -1.82 -8.50 -8.96
C ILE A 147 -3.11 -8.93 -9.66
N VAL A 148 -3.43 -10.23 -9.63
CA VAL A 148 -4.68 -10.76 -10.21
C VAL A 148 -5.90 -10.21 -9.48
N GLY A 149 -5.84 -10.10 -8.15
CA GLY A 149 -6.93 -9.50 -7.35
C GLY A 149 -7.25 -8.06 -7.77
N ILE A 150 -6.23 -7.22 -7.95
CA ILE A 150 -6.43 -5.85 -8.46
C ILE A 150 -6.99 -5.85 -9.88
N THR A 151 -6.48 -6.73 -10.74
CA THR A 151 -6.91 -6.81 -12.14
C THR A 151 -8.36 -7.27 -12.26
N PHE A 152 -8.79 -8.21 -11.41
CA PHE A 152 -10.17 -8.69 -11.35
C PHE A 152 -11.13 -7.62 -10.83
N HIS A 153 -10.71 -6.87 -9.81
CA HIS A 153 -11.47 -5.71 -9.34
C HIS A 153 -11.68 -4.69 -10.48
N PHE A 154 -10.67 -4.46 -11.31
CA PHE A 154 -10.75 -3.57 -12.46
C PHE A 154 -11.74 -4.06 -13.53
N THR A 155 -11.70 -5.34 -13.91
CA THR A 155 -12.64 -5.89 -14.91
C THR A 155 -14.08 -5.97 -14.39
N SER A 156 -14.27 -6.18 -13.10
CA SER A 156 -15.62 -6.20 -12.50
C SER A 156 -16.23 -4.80 -12.34
N GLY A 157 -15.41 -3.76 -12.12
CA GLY A 157 -15.88 -2.37 -11.98
C GLY A 157 -16.21 -1.67 -13.31
N GLY A 158 -15.58 -2.06 -14.41
CA GLY A 158 -15.79 -1.45 -15.73
C GLY A 158 -17.00 -1.92 -16.53
N GLY A 159 -17.73 -2.96 -16.06
CA GLY A 159 -18.77 -3.65 -16.82
C GLY A 159 -20.14 -2.96 -16.89
N THR A 160 -20.41 -1.93 -16.09
CA THR A 160 -21.75 -1.31 -15.95
C THR A 160 -21.90 0.06 -16.60
N SER A 161 -20.95 0.51 -17.44
CA SER A 161 -21.04 1.82 -18.13
C SER A 161 -21.09 1.76 -19.67
N ILE A 162 -21.37 0.60 -20.27
CA ILE A 162 -21.63 0.49 -21.71
C ILE A 162 -23.03 -0.05 -21.94
N MET A 163 -24.05 0.68 -21.48
CA MET A 163 -25.44 0.61 -21.95
C MET A 163 -26.21 1.80 -21.38
N ALA A 164 -25.91 2.99 -21.92
CA ALA A 164 -26.78 4.17 -21.85
C ALA A 164 -26.67 4.89 -23.20
#